data_AF-A0A661IQM9-F1
#
_entry.id   AF-A0A661IQM9-F1
#
_cell.length_a   1.000
_cell.length_b   1.000
_cell.length_c   1.000
_cell.angle_alpha   90.00
_cell.angle_beta   90.00
_cell.angle_gamma   90.00
#
_symmetry.space_group_name_H-M   'P 1'
#
loop_
_entity.id
_entity.type
_entity.pdbx_description
1 polymer ?
#
loop_
_entity_poly.entity_id
_entity_poly.type
_entity_poly.pdbx_seq_one_letter_code
_entity_poly.pdbx_strand_id
1 'polypeptide(L)'
;MELAKIGLPEYKLYSAVFNDPQLFLTYLEAHRIINESELKEVEGSLRAKADLNDHVKPIYAFSEKETRAFEPKEQFIQGVQISWKGASPKMACKMVEALGLFIRDAIEQKMLEMYITETHKELCRRVNELESRLADFKFSLSQNERKLRDLKRIAKDFPQAERIIGREVVSIEKGGHRYLPPSTQIVATQVAISEDKLSIRDTERQLKINRLKVGLFQAFKRALEDEAGIGGLFERLKRVRDDFFKDKDLSKDEVLIVRNEVYSDFARFEHLFRDVIRFVSGPTTPEKAKPSPKMMAAIAFVLALFFFALLAFFLEFIQRG
;
A
#
# COMPACT_ATOMS: atom_id res chain seq x y z
N MET A 1 16.49 11.55 -0.95
CA MET A 1 15.03 11.57 -0.76
C MET A 1 14.71 10.76 0.48
N GLU A 2 13.96 11.34 1.42
CA GLU A 2 13.43 10.63 2.59
C GLU A 2 12.30 9.71 2.13
N LEU A 3 12.24 8.51 2.69
CA LEU A 3 11.10 7.63 2.59
C LEU A 3 10.51 7.44 3.99
N ALA A 4 9.26 6.99 4.08
CA ALA A 4 8.80 6.38 5.32
C ALA A 4 9.71 5.20 5.67
N LYS A 5 9.73 4.76 6.95
CA LYS A 5 10.41 3.51 7.31
C LYS A 5 9.72 2.36 6.57
N ILE A 6 10.30 1.97 5.43
CA ILE A 6 9.78 0.94 4.54
C ILE A 6 10.60 -0.33 4.76
N GLY A 7 9.93 -1.46 4.98
CA GLY A 7 10.60 -2.75 5.08
C GLY A 7 11.22 -3.17 3.75
N LEU A 8 12.24 -4.02 3.81
CA LEU A 8 12.92 -4.48 2.60
C LEU A 8 11.98 -5.15 1.56
N PRO A 9 10.99 -5.99 1.95
CA PRO A 9 10.03 -6.56 1.01
C PRO A 9 9.18 -5.50 0.30
N GLU A 10 8.65 -4.52 1.03
CA GLU A 10 7.83 -3.43 0.48
C GLU A 10 8.65 -2.57 -0.48
N TYR A 11 9.89 -2.24 -0.10
CA TYR A 11 10.78 -1.49 -0.99
C TYR A 11 11.03 -2.23 -2.31
N LYS A 12 11.23 -3.56 -2.27
CA LYS A 12 11.40 -4.35 -3.50
C LYS A 12 10.20 -4.23 -4.43
N LEU A 13 8.99 -4.29 -3.89
CA LEU A 13 7.75 -4.10 -4.66
C LEU A 13 7.68 -2.70 -5.29
N TYR A 14 8.02 -1.66 -4.54
CA TYR A 14 7.99 -0.29 -5.07
C TYR A 14 9.10 -0.07 -6.11
N SER A 15 10.29 -0.60 -5.85
CA SER A 15 11.44 -0.47 -6.75
C SER A 15 11.23 -1.16 -8.08
N ALA A 16 10.45 -2.24 -8.13
CA ALA A 16 10.07 -2.85 -9.39
C ALA A 16 9.32 -1.88 -10.32
N VAL A 17 8.59 -0.91 -9.77
CA VAL A 17 7.86 0.10 -10.56
C VAL A 17 8.79 1.25 -10.97
N PHE A 18 9.50 1.85 -10.02
CA PHE A 18 10.33 3.02 -10.33
C PHE A 18 11.68 2.69 -10.97
N ASN A 19 12.04 1.40 -11.09
CA ASN A 19 13.23 0.99 -11.82
C ASN A 19 12.97 0.71 -13.30
N ASP A 20 11.72 0.75 -13.76
CA ASP A 20 11.36 0.56 -15.16
C ASP A 20 11.71 1.82 -15.99
N PRO A 21 12.69 1.73 -16.91
CA PRO A 21 13.10 2.87 -17.72
C PRO A 21 12.00 3.38 -18.66
N GLN A 22 11.12 2.50 -19.16
CA GLN A 22 10.05 2.87 -20.07
C GLN A 22 8.94 3.64 -19.35
N LEU A 23 8.64 3.25 -18.12
CA LEU A 23 7.71 4.00 -17.27
C LEU A 23 8.25 5.39 -16.93
N PHE A 24 9.55 5.51 -16.67
CA PHE A 24 10.17 6.81 -16.42
C PHE A 24 10.17 7.70 -17.67
N LEU A 25 10.49 7.16 -18.85
CA LEU A 25 10.43 7.90 -20.11
C LEU A 25 9.01 8.41 -20.40
N THR A 26 8.01 7.54 -20.28
CA THR A 26 6.59 7.92 -20.41
C THR A 26 6.21 9.02 -19.41
N TYR A 27 6.70 8.94 -18.17
CA TYR A 27 6.46 9.96 -17.15
C TYR A 27 7.06 11.32 -17.54
N LEU A 28 8.30 11.34 -18.04
CA LEU A 28 8.99 12.56 -18.46
C LEU A 28 8.25 13.27 -19.60
N GLU A 29 7.75 12.50 -20.57
CA GLU A 29 6.95 12.99 -21.70
C GLU A 29 5.60 13.54 -21.23
N ALA A 30 4.85 12.75 -20.45
CA ALA A 30 3.52 13.11 -19.98
C ALA A 30 3.52 14.40 -19.14
N HIS A 31 4.57 14.61 -18.34
CA HIS A 31 4.74 15.81 -17.52
C HIS A 31 5.45 16.96 -18.25
N ARG A 32 5.81 16.77 -19.53
CA ARG A 32 6.54 17.76 -20.34
C ARG A 32 7.80 18.27 -19.65
N ILE A 33 8.47 17.39 -18.90
CA ILE A 33 9.67 17.75 -18.14
C ILE A 33 10.79 18.05 -19.14
N ILE A 34 10.93 17.26 -20.20
CA ILE A 34 11.97 17.40 -21.22
C ILE A 34 11.39 17.62 -22.61
N ASN A 35 12.19 18.21 -23.51
CA ASN A 35 11.86 18.34 -24.92
C ASN A 35 12.30 17.10 -25.74
N GLU A 36 11.89 17.00 -27.01
CA GLU A 36 12.21 15.84 -27.86
C GLU A 36 13.72 15.56 -28.04
N SER A 37 14.56 16.61 -28.04
CA SER A 37 16.01 16.44 -28.18
C SER A 37 16.66 15.89 -26.90
N GLU A 38 16.21 16.40 -25.74
CA GLU A 38 16.61 15.93 -24.41
C GLU A 38 16.10 14.50 -24.16
N LEU A 39 14.90 14.16 -24.63
CA LEU A 39 14.33 12.81 -24.55
C LEU A 39 15.21 11.78 -25.26
N LYS A 40 15.61 12.05 -26.51
CA LYS A 40 16.51 11.15 -27.26
C LYS A 40 17.86 10.95 -26.56
N GLU A 41 18.37 11.98 -25.88
CA GLU A 41 19.60 11.88 -25.08
C GLU A 41 19.40 10.95 -23.86
N VAL A 42 18.30 11.12 -23.14
CA VAL A 42 17.96 10.30 -21.96
C VAL A 42 17.67 8.84 -22.37
N GLU A 43 16.92 8.62 -23.45
CA GLU A 43 16.70 7.30 -24.03
C GLU A 43 18.01 6.60 -24.38
N GLY A 44 18.94 7.32 -25.03
CA GLY A 44 20.26 6.79 -25.36
C GLY A 44 21.08 6.40 -24.12
N SER A 45 20.97 7.18 -23.04
CA SER A 45 21.62 6.90 -21.76
C SER A 45 21.04 5.65 -21.08
N LEU A 46 19.71 5.51 -21.08
CA LEU A 46 19.01 4.42 -20.40
C LEU A 46 19.07 3.08 -21.18
N ARG A 47 19.18 3.11 -22.52
CA ARG A 47 19.34 1.90 -23.34
C ARG A 47 20.74 1.29 -23.28
N ALA A 48 21.76 2.10 -22.96
CA ALA A 48 23.16 1.72 -23.08
C ALA A 48 23.79 1.18 -21.79
N LYS A 49 23.16 1.39 -20.62
CA LYS A 49 23.65 0.96 -19.31
C LYS A 49 22.49 0.53 -18.43
N ALA A 50 22.68 -0.60 -17.75
CA ALA A 50 21.71 -1.28 -16.91
C ALA A 50 20.89 -0.33 -16.04
N ASP A 51 19.57 -0.56 -16.02
CA ASP A 51 18.53 -0.17 -15.06
C ASP A 51 18.68 1.18 -14.31
N LEU A 52 17.54 1.84 -14.07
CA LEU A 52 17.48 3.01 -13.15
C LEU A 52 18.08 2.73 -11.75
N ASN A 53 18.34 1.47 -11.40
CA ASN A 53 19.12 1.03 -10.24
C ASN A 53 20.48 1.72 -10.09
N ASP A 54 21.19 2.04 -11.18
CA ASP A 54 22.48 2.74 -11.09
C ASP A 54 22.33 4.18 -10.59
N HIS A 55 21.13 4.73 -10.74
CA HIS A 55 20.76 6.11 -10.38
C HIS A 55 20.09 6.21 -9.01
N VAL A 56 19.55 5.11 -8.49
CA VAL A 56 18.77 5.07 -7.24
C VAL A 56 19.36 4.05 -6.27
N LYS A 57 20.00 4.53 -5.21
CA LYS A 57 20.61 3.68 -4.18
C LYS A 57 19.83 3.75 -2.86
N PRO A 58 19.38 2.61 -2.29
CA PRO A 58 18.70 2.61 -1.01
C PRO A 58 19.64 3.04 0.12
N ILE A 59 19.11 3.79 1.07
CA ILE A 59 19.76 4.18 2.32
C ILE A 59 19.13 3.36 3.44
N TYR A 60 19.88 2.39 3.96
CA TYR A 60 19.42 1.49 5.01
C TYR A 60 19.47 2.17 6.38
N ALA A 61 18.56 1.74 7.27
CA ALA A 61 18.48 2.24 8.64
C ALA A 61 19.68 1.83 9.51
N PHE A 62 20.30 0.71 9.18
CA PHE A 62 21.50 0.19 9.82
C PHE A 62 22.58 0.00 8.76
N SER A 63 23.80 0.41 9.07
CA SER A 63 24.96 0.18 8.21
C SER A 63 25.39 -1.30 8.25
N GLU A 64 26.07 -1.75 7.20
CA GLU A 64 26.65 -3.12 7.17
C GLU A 64 27.61 -3.39 8.34
N LYS A 65 28.20 -2.35 8.94
CA LYS A 65 29.08 -2.50 10.10
C LYS A 65 28.28 -2.74 11.38
N GLU A 66 27.14 -2.07 11.54
CA GLU A 66 26.25 -2.24 12.70
C GLU A 66 25.53 -3.58 12.66
N THR A 67 25.11 -4.04 11.48
CA THR A 67 24.43 -5.34 11.33
C THR A 67 25.35 -6.54 11.59
N ARG A 68 26.67 -6.34 11.54
CA ARG A 68 27.66 -7.36 11.97
C ARG A 68 27.78 -7.45 13.49
N ALA A 69 27.49 -6.37 14.22
CA ALA A 69 27.58 -6.33 15.68
C ALA A 69 26.26 -6.78 16.35
N PHE A 70 25.14 -6.62 15.65
CA PHE A 70 23.85 -7.19 16.03
C PHE A 70 23.03 -7.48 14.77
N GLU A 71 22.40 -8.65 14.70
CA GLU A 71 21.51 -8.98 13.58
C GLU A 71 20.12 -8.38 13.86
N PRO A 72 19.69 -7.32 13.14
CA PRO A 72 18.36 -6.78 13.30
C PRO A 72 17.33 -7.81 12.85
N LYS A 73 16.26 -7.98 13.64
CA LYS A 73 15.11 -8.81 13.23
C LYS A 73 14.53 -8.37 11.89
N GLU A 74 14.56 -7.06 11.61
CA GLU A 74 14.06 -6.44 10.39
C GLU A 74 14.97 -5.29 9.94
N GLN A 75 15.21 -5.20 8.64
CA GLN A 75 15.98 -4.11 8.02
C GLN A 75 15.04 -3.16 7.27
N PHE A 76 15.18 -1.87 7.56
CA PHE A 76 14.37 -0.81 6.97
C PHE A 76 15.20 0.05 6.02
N ILE A 77 14.53 0.65 5.05
CA ILE A 77 15.08 1.70 4.18
C ILE A 77 14.51 3.03 4.66
N GLN A 78 15.41 3.98 4.99
CA GLN A 78 15.06 5.32 5.45
C GLN A 78 14.95 6.32 4.29
N GLY A 79 15.54 5.99 3.13
CA GLY A 79 15.58 6.90 2.01
C GLY A 79 16.20 6.28 0.78
N VAL A 80 16.26 7.08 -0.28
CA VAL A 80 17.03 6.76 -1.49
C VAL A 80 17.95 7.92 -1.84
N GLN A 81 19.18 7.59 -2.21
CA GLN A 81 20.12 8.48 -2.84
C GLN A 81 19.88 8.44 -4.35
N ILE A 82 19.59 9.61 -4.92
CA ILE A 82 19.33 9.77 -6.36
C ILE A 82 20.51 10.51 -6.98
N SER A 83 21.02 10.00 -8.09
CA SER A 83 22.13 10.64 -8.81
C SER A 83 21.98 10.49 -10.32
N TRP A 84 22.29 11.55 -11.05
CA TRP A 84 22.26 11.53 -12.51
C TRP A 84 23.54 12.11 -13.10
N LYS A 85 24.00 11.53 -14.20
CA LYS A 85 25.13 12.04 -15.00
C LYS A 85 24.58 12.48 -16.35
N GLY A 86 24.51 13.78 -16.59
CA GLY A 86 24.02 14.37 -17.85
C GLY A 86 25.09 15.20 -18.56
N ALA A 87 24.78 15.66 -19.79
CA ALA A 87 25.68 16.50 -20.57
C ALA A 87 25.98 17.88 -19.95
N SER A 88 25.14 18.36 -19.04
CA SER A 88 25.33 19.61 -18.30
C SER A 88 24.89 19.50 -16.83
N PRO A 89 25.40 20.36 -15.93
CA PRO A 89 24.92 20.44 -14.55
C PRO A 89 23.41 20.70 -14.48
N LYS A 90 22.88 21.56 -15.36
CA LYS A 90 21.45 21.86 -15.45
C LYS A 90 20.63 20.61 -15.79
N MET A 91 21.07 19.82 -16.76
CA MET A 91 20.41 18.57 -17.14
C MET A 91 20.47 17.54 -16.01
N ALA A 92 21.62 17.42 -15.34
CA ALA A 92 21.77 16.51 -14.20
C ALA A 92 20.81 16.87 -13.04
N CYS A 93 20.70 18.15 -12.67
CA CYS A 93 19.75 18.60 -11.65
C CYS A 93 18.31 18.30 -12.05
N LYS A 94 17.93 18.65 -13.28
CA LYS A 94 16.60 18.42 -13.83
C LYS A 94 16.20 16.94 -13.78
N MET A 95 17.13 16.04 -14.11
CA MET A 95 16.89 14.59 -14.07
C MET A 95 16.82 14.03 -12.66
N VAL A 96 17.63 14.52 -11.71
CA VAL A 96 17.53 14.12 -10.30
C VAL A 96 16.18 14.53 -9.70
N GLU A 97 15.73 15.75 -10.01
CA GLU A 97 14.42 16.23 -9.56
C GLU A 97 13.29 15.39 -10.18
N ALA A 98 13.31 15.20 -11.49
CA ALA A 98 12.32 14.40 -12.20
C ALA A 98 12.27 12.95 -11.69
N LEU A 99 13.43 12.32 -11.48
CA LEU A 99 13.51 10.96 -10.98
C LEU A 99 13.00 10.84 -9.54
N GLY A 100 13.24 11.83 -8.68
CA GLY A 100 12.67 11.78 -7.32
C GLY A 100 11.17 12.04 -7.28
N LEU A 101 10.63 12.89 -8.15
CA LEU A 101 9.18 13.05 -8.32
C LEU A 101 8.55 11.76 -8.85
N PHE A 102 9.17 11.14 -9.86
CA PHE A 102 8.75 9.85 -10.40
C PHE A 102 8.75 8.74 -9.36
N ILE A 103 9.83 8.62 -8.56
CA ILE A 103 9.90 7.64 -7.47
C ILE A 103 8.77 7.87 -6.47
N ARG A 104 8.51 9.12 -6.07
CA ARG A 104 7.40 9.44 -5.15
C ARG A 104 6.07 8.98 -5.74
N ASP A 105 5.79 9.37 -6.98
CA ASP A 105 4.51 9.07 -7.65
C ASP A 105 4.34 7.56 -7.91
N ALA A 106 5.43 6.84 -8.19
CA ALA A 106 5.44 5.38 -8.33
C ALA A 106 5.18 4.65 -7.00
N ILE A 107 5.81 5.12 -5.91
CA ILE A 107 5.55 4.58 -4.57
C ILE A 107 4.10 4.87 -4.17
N GLU A 108 3.61 6.11 -4.37
CA GLU A 108 2.20 6.48 -4.14
C GLU A 108 1.27 5.53 -4.89
N GLN A 109 1.51 5.35 -6.19
CA GLN A 109 0.68 4.50 -7.03
C GLN A 109 0.63 3.07 -6.50
N LYS A 110 1.79 2.48 -6.18
CA LYS A 110 1.82 1.10 -5.73
C LYS A 110 1.19 0.92 -4.35
N MET A 111 1.42 1.86 -3.43
CA MET A 111 0.79 1.85 -2.11
C MET A 111 -0.75 1.89 -2.20
N LEU A 112 -1.28 2.78 -3.03
CA LEU A 112 -2.73 2.90 -3.21
C LEU A 112 -3.33 1.69 -3.93
N GLU A 113 -2.67 1.16 -4.96
CA GLU A 113 -3.08 -0.05 -5.67
C GLU A 113 -3.20 -1.25 -4.72
N MET A 114 -2.19 -1.46 -3.87
CA MET A 114 -2.19 -2.53 -2.87
C MET A 114 -3.31 -2.33 -1.85
N TYR A 115 -3.39 -1.14 -1.26
CA TYR A 115 -4.43 -0.80 -0.28
C TYR A 115 -5.83 -1.07 -0.85
N ILE A 116 -6.13 -0.63 -2.07
CA ILE A 116 -7.44 -0.83 -2.69
C ILE A 116 -7.69 -2.31 -2.98
N THR A 117 -6.73 -3.00 -3.59
CA THR A 117 -6.92 -4.38 -4.05
C THR A 117 -7.07 -5.36 -2.88
N GLU A 118 -6.21 -5.23 -1.87
CA GLU A 118 -6.23 -6.08 -0.68
C GLU A 118 -7.48 -5.81 0.16
N THR A 119 -7.80 -4.53 0.41
CA THR A 119 -8.98 -4.16 1.20
C THR A 119 -10.27 -4.60 0.48
N HIS A 120 -10.37 -4.43 -0.84
CA HIS A 120 -11.53 -4.89 -1.59
C HIS A 120 -11.73 -6.42 -1.46
N LYS A 121 -10.65 -7.20 -1.62
CA LYS A 121 -10.69 -8.66 -1.47
C LYS A 121 -11.16 -9.07 -0.08
N GLU A 122 -10.61 -8.43 0.94
CA GLU A 122 -10.95 -8.70 2.34
C GLU A 122 -12.41 -8.34 2.66
N LEU A 123 -12.90 -7.20 2.17
CA LEU A 123 -14.29 -6.78 2.33
C LEU A 123 -15.26 -7.76 1.65
N CYS A 124 -14.96 -8.23 0.45
CA CYS A 124 -15.77 -9.24 -0.23
C CYS A 124 -15.84 -10.55 0.57
N ARG A 125 -14.70 -11.02 1.10
CA ARG A 125 -14.67 -12.19 1.99
C ARG A 125 -15.53 -11.94 3.23
N ARG A 126 -15.38 -10.77 3.86
CA ARG A 126 -16.11 -10.41 5.07
C ARG A 126 -17.62 -10.35 4.86
N VAL A 127 -18.08 -9.84 3.72
CA VAL A 127 -19.51 -9.85 3.36
C VAL A 127 -20.03 -11.29 3.29
N ASN A 128 -19.35 -12.19 2.58
CA ASN A 128 -19.76 -13.59 2.48
C ASN A 128 -19.82 -14.29 3.86
N GLU A 129 -18.85 -14.02 4.73
CA GLU A 129 -18.85 -14.55 6.10
C GLU A 129 -20.02 -14.03 6.93
N LEU A 130 -20.31 -12.75 6.84
CA LEU A 130 -21.44 -12.14 7.56
C LEU A 130 -22.78 -12.65 7.02
N GLU A 131 -22.90 -12.87 5.70
CA GLU A 131 -24.10 -13.48 5.10
C GLU A 131 -24.34 -14.91 5.60
N SER A 132 -23.27 -15.72 5.66
CA SER A 132 -23.32 -17.07 6.22
C SER A 132 -23.76 -17.05 7.70
N ARG A 133 -23.11 -16.21 8.53
CA ARG A 133 -23.46 -16.07 9.95
C ARG A 133 -24.89 -15.58 10.14
N LEU A 134 -25.37 -14.68 9.29
CA LEU A 134 -26.76 -14.21 9.33
C LEU A 134 -27.74 -15.35 9.05
N ALA A 135 -27.43 -16.22 8.08
CA ALA A 135 -28.24 -17.39 7.77
C ALA A 135 -28.27 -18.36 8.97
N ASP A 136 -27.13 -18.60 9.61
CA ASP A 136 -27.03 -19.45 10.81
C ASP A 136 -27.87 -18.91 11.97
N PHE A 137 -27.77 -17.61 12.29
CA PHE A 137 -28.58 -17.01 13.36
C PHE A 137 -30.07 -17.04 13.03
N LYS A 138 -30.47 -16.81 11.77
CA LYS A 138 -31.87 -16.90 11.34
C LYS A 138 -32.42 -18.32 11.46
N PHE A 139 -31.59 -19.31 11.13
CA PHE A 139 -31.93 -20.71 11.33
C PHE A 139 -32.08 -21.06 12.81
N SER A 140 -31.09 -20.68 13.65
CA SER A 140 -31.12 -20.87 15.10
C SER A 140 -32.37 -20.25 15.72
N LEU A 141 -32.70 -19.01 15.35
CA LEU A 141 -33.90 -18.32 15.81
C LEU A 141 -35.17 -19.12 15.48
N SER A 142 -35.30 -19.60 14.25
CA SER A 142 -36.44 -20.42 13.82
C SER A 142 -36.55 -21.73 14.61
N GLN A 143 -35.42 -22.38 14.90
CA GLN A 143 -35.38 -23.60 15.73
C GLN A 143 -35.79 -23.30 17.18
N ASN A 144 -35.26 -22.23 17.77
CA ASN A 144 -35.56 -21.84 19.14
C ASN A 144 -37.03 -21.39 19.29
N GLU A 145 -37.59 -20.70 18.30
CA GLU A 145 -39.02 -20.34 18.29
C GLU A 145 -39.93 -21.57 18.18
N ARG A 146 -39.55 -22.58 17.38
CA ARG A 146 -40.25 -23.88 17.33
C ARG A 146 -40.18 -24.58 18.69
N LYS A 147 -38.97 -24.73 19.24
CA LYS A 147 -38.72 -25.33 20.54
C LYS A 147 -39.51 -24.65 21.66
N LEU A 148 -39.59 -23.32 21.66
CA LEU A 148 -40.37 -22.56 22.63
C LEU A 148 -41.88 -22.89 22.54
N ARG A 149 -42.43 -23.01 21.33
CA ARG A 149 -43.85 -23.40 21.14
C ARG A 149 -44.10 -24.82 21.66
N ASP A 150 -43.19 -25.73 21.39
CA ASP A 150 -43.31 -27.13 21.83
C ASP A 150 -43.19 -27.24 23.35
N LEU A 151 -42.23 -26.55 23.98
CA LEU A 151 -42.08 -26.52 25.44
C LEU A 151 -43.30 -25.91 26.14
N LYS A 152 -43.90 -24.85 25.59
CA LYS A 152 -45.14 -24.27 26.11
C LYS A 152 -46.31 -25.25 26.04
N ARG A 153 -46.40 -26.04 24.96
CA ARG A 153 -47.40 -27.10 24.82
C ARG A 153 -47.17 -28.21 25.86
N ILE A 154 -45.93 -28.69 25.99
CA ILE A 154 -45.57 -29.73 26.97
C ILE A 154 -45.89 -29.27 28.41
N ALA A 155 -45.54 -28.04 28.78
CA ALA A 155 -45.84 -27.50 30.10
C ALA A 155 -47.34 -27.47 30.38
N LYS A 156 -48.16 -27.12 29.37
CA LYS A 156 -49.63 -27.13 29.47
C LYS A 156 -50.22 -28.54 29.58
N ASP A 157 -49.72 -29.47 28.78
CA ASP A 157 -50.24 -30.84 28.70
C ASP A 157 -49.79 -31.70 29.90
N PHE A 158 -48.66 -31.37 30.52
CA PHE A 158 -48.06 -32.09 31.64
C PHE A 158 -47.70 -31.18 32.83
N PRO A 159 -48.66 -30.56 33.52
CA PRO A 159 -48.40 -29.66 34.64
C PRO A 159 -47.71 -30.36 35.83
N GLN A 160 -47.83 -31.69 35.92
CA GLN A 160 -47.13 -32.51 36.92
C GLN A 160 -45.60 -32.48 36.73
N ALA A 161 -45.12 -32.28 35.49
CA ALA A 161 -43.69 -32.25 35.16
C ALA A 161 -42.98 -31.01 35.73
N GLU A 162 -43.74 -29.96 36.10
CA GLU A 162 -43.20 -28.78 36.80
C GLU A 162 -42.89 -29.06 38.27
N ARG A 163 -43.49 -30.10 38.86
CA ARG A 163 -43.32 -30.48 40.27
C ARG A 163 -42.13 -31.39 40.53
N ILE A 164 -41.41 -31.80 39.49
CA ILE A 164 -40.16 -32.58 39.61
C ILE A 164 -39.02 -31.61 39.98
N ILE A 165 -39.10 -31.04 41.17
CA ILE A 165 -38.07 -30.19 41.76
C ILE A 165 -37.79 -30.80 43.14
N GLY A 166 -36.89 -31.77 43.20
CA GLY A 166 -36.46 -32.31 44.49
C GLY A 166 -36.04 -33.76 44.46
N ARG A 167 -34.86 -34.03 43.88
CA ARG A 167 -33.79 -34.88 44.43
C ARG A 167 -32.82 -35.21 43.29
N GLU A 168 -31.58 -34.76 43.45
CA GLU A 168 -30.41 -35.04 42.62
C GLU A 168 -30.37 -34.42 41.21
N VAL A 169 -29.77 -33.23 41.14
CA VAL A 169 -29.22 -32.69 39.89
C VAL A 169 -27.86 -33.37 39.65
N VAL A 170 -27.84 -34.39 38.79
CA VAL A 170 -26.59 -35.04 38.33
C VAL A 170 -26.01 -34.22 37.17
N SER A 171 -24.81 -33.69 37.39
CA SER A 171 -23.86 -33.03 36.46
C SER A 171 -24.41 -32.34 35.18
N ILE A 172 -24.17 -31.03 35.09
CA ILE A 172 -24.66 -30.13 34.03
C ILE A 172 -23.81 -30.23 32.73
N GLU A 173 -22.66 -30.91 32.75
CA GLU A 173 -21.65 -30.78 31.69
C GLU A 173 -21.98 -31.48 30.36
N LYS A 174 -22.94 -32.42 30.29
CA LYS A 174 -23.30 -33.13 29.04
C LYS A 174 -24.79 -33.50 28.93
N GLY A 175 -25.64 -32.54 28.55
CA GLY A 175 -27.07 -32.82 28.29
C GLY A 175 -28.02 -32.67 29.48
N GLY A 176 -27.52 -32.19 30.62
CA GLY A 176 -28.29 -31.96 31.85
C GLY A 176 -29.50 -31.03 31.68
N HIS A 177 -29.45 -30.12 30.70
CA HIS A 177 -30.55 -29.21 30.36
C HIS A 177 -31.86 -29.94 29.97
N ARG A 178 -31.79 -31.19 29.49
CA ARG A 178 -32.96 -32.01 29.14
C ARG A 178 -33.78 -32.43 30.37
N TYR A 179 -33.16 -32.44 31.55
CA TYR A 179 -33.78 -32.85 32.81
C TYR A 179 -34.26 -31.65 33.64
N LEU A 180 -34.10 -30.42 33.13
CA LEU A 180 -34.65 -29.24 33.78
C LEU A 180 -36.18 -29.20 33.63
N PRO A 181 -36.91 -28.62 34.61
CA PRO A 181 -38.33 -28.38 34.47
C PRO A 181 -38.66 -27.62 33.18
N PRO A 182 -39.81 -27.90 32.52
CA PRO A 182 -40.20 -27.22 31.29
C PRO A 182 -40.18 -25.69 31.39
N SER A 183 -40.57 -25.13 32.55
CA SER A 183 -40.51 -23.69 32.84
C SER A 183 -39.10 -23.11 32.76
N THR A 184 -38.09 -23.81 33.31
CA THR A 184 -36.68 -23.40 33.21
C THR A 184 -36.17 -23.49 31.78
N GLN A 185 -36.53 -24.55 31.04
CA GLN A 185 -36.16 -24.69 29.63
C GLN A 185 -36.81 -23.61 28.74
N ILE A 186 -38.04 -23.18 29.06
CA ILE A 186 -38.72 -22.06 28.40
C ILE A 186 -37.93 -20.77 28.59
N VAL A 187 -37.54 -20.44 29.82
CA VAL A 187 -36.75 -19.23 30.11
C VAL A 187 -35.42 -19.26 29.36
N ALA A 188 -34.68 -20.38 29.43
CA ALA A 188 -33.42 -20.53 28.71
C ALA A 188 -33.59 -20.37 27.18
N THR A 189 -34.66 -20.94 26.61
CA THR A 189 -34.96 -20.81 25.17
C THR A 189 -35.33 -19.37 24.82
N GLN A 190 -36.04 -18.65 25.70
CA GLN A 190 -36.39 -17.25 25.49
C GLN A 190 -35.16 -16.32 25.51
N VAL A 191 -34.17 -16.62 26.35
CA VAL A 191 -32.86 -15.94 26.36
C VAL A 191 -32.14 -16.19 25.04
N ALA A 192 -32.03 -17.45 24.60
CA ALA A 192 -31.40 -17.79 23.32
C ALA A 192 -32.06 -17.08 22.12
N ILE A 193 -33.40 -17.00 22.10
CA ILE A 193 -34.13 -16.21 21.08
C ILE A 193 -33.74 -14.73 21.10
N SER A 194 -33.58 -14.15 22.30
CA SER A 194 -33.19 -12.75 22.45
C SER A 194 -31.76 -12.51 21.97
N GLU A 195 -30.84 -13.43 22.26
CA GLU A 195 -29.45 -13.42 21.79
C GLU A 195 -29.36 -13.56 20.27
N ASP A 196 -30.11 -14.49 19.68
CA ASP A 196 -30.20 -14.65 18.22
C ASP A 196 -30.71 -13.36 17.56
N LYS A 197 -31.76 -12.74 18.12
CA LYS A 197 -32.31 -11.46 17.61
C LYS A 197 -31.33 -10.30 17.72
N LEU A 198 -30.53 -10.25 18.79
CA LEU A 198 -29.48 -9.24 18.92
C LEU A 198 -28.37 -9.48 17.88
N SER A 199 -27.92 -10.72 17.75
CA SER A 199 -26.87 -11.13 16.81
C SER A 199 -27.26 -10.90 15.35
N ILE A 200 -28.53 -11.15 14.99
CA ILE A 200 -29.09 -10.83 13.67
C ILE A 200 -29.00 -9.32 13.41
N ARG A 201 -29.46 -8.48 14.34
CA ARG A 201 -29.45 -7.02 14.18
C ARG A 201 -28.03 -6.47 14.02
N ASP A 202 -27.09 -6.94 14.82
CA ASP A 202 -25.69 -6.54 14.70
C ASP A 202 -25.08 -7.00 13.37
N THR A 203 -25.30 -8.26 12.98
CA THR A 203 -24.81 -8.80 11.71
C THR A 203 -25.39 -8.05 10.50
N GLU A 204 -26.68 -7.71 10.54
CA GLU A 204 -27.33 -6.91 9.50
C GLU A 204 -26.75 -5.49 9.42
N ARG A 205 -26.45 -4.86 10.55
CA ARG A 205 -25.73 -3.56 10.58
C ARG A 205 -24.34 -3.69 9.97
N GLN A 206 -23.56 -4.69 10.38
CA GLN A 206 -22.23 -4.95 9.83
C GLN A 206 -22.27 -5.23 8.31
N LEU A 207 -23.28 -5.95 7.83
CA LEU A 207 -23.48 -6.17 6.39
C LEU A 207 -23.72 -4.87 5.63
N LYS A 208 -24.57 -3.97 6.15
CA LYS A 208 -24.80 -2.66 5.51
C LYS A 208 -23.51 -1.86 5.39
N ILE A 209 -22.72 -1.81 6.47
CA ILE A 209 -21.41 -1.13 6.50
C ILE A 209 -20.47 -1.74 5.47
N ASN A 210 -20.26 -3.07 5.52
CA ASN A 210 -19.28 -3.74 4.65
C ASN A 210 -19.71 -3.72 3.18
N ARG A 211 -21.00 -3.85 2.86
CA ARG A 211 -21.48 -3.70 1.48
C ARG A 211 -21.27 -2.28 0.94
N LEU A 212 -21.46 -1.26 1.78
CA LEU A 212 -21.15 0.12 1.39
C LEU A 212 -19.65 0.29 1.11
N LYS A 213 -18.78 -0.29 1.95
CA LYS A 213 -17.33 -0.32 1.71
C LYS A 213 -16.98 -1.04 0.40
N VAL A 214 -17.55 -2.22 0.14
CA VAL A 214 -17.35 -2.94 -1.14
C VAL A 214 -17.71 -2.04 -2.32
N GLY A 215 -18.87 -1.36 -2.26
CA GLY A 215 -19.27 -0.43 -3.32
C GLY A 215 -18.27 0.70 -3.57
N LEU A 216 -17.71 1.29 -2.50
CA LEU A 216 -16.69 2.33 -2.61
C LEU A 216 -15.38 1.79 -3.19
N PHE A 217 -14.87 0.67 -2.66
CA PHE A 217 -13.61 0.09 -3.12
C PHE A 217 -13.71 -0.48 -4.53
N GLN A 218 -14.88 -0.92 -4.95
CA GLN A 218 -15.14 -1.29 -6.35
C GLN A 218 -15.07 -0.06 -7.28
N ALA A 219 -15.51 1.12 -6.82
CA ALA A 219 -15.35 2.37 -7.55
C ALA A 219 -13.87 2.80 -7.64
N PHE A 220 -13.11 2.67 -6.54
CA PHE A 220 -11.66 2.89 -6.56
C PHE A 220 -10.95 1.94 -7.51
N LYS A 221 -11.33 0.66 -7.54
CA LYS A 221 -10.72 -0.32 -8.45
C LYS A 221 -10.91 0.06 -9.91
N ARG A 222 -12.09 0.56 -10.30
CA ARG A 222 -12.31 1.06 -11.68
C ARG A 222 -11.39 2.23 -12.00
N ALA A 223 -11.17 3.14 -11.06
CA ALA A 223 -10.24 4.26 -11.23
C ALA A 223 -8.76 3.85 -11.28
N LEU A 224 -8.41 2.63 -10.85
CA LEU A 224 -7.09 2.04 -11.07
C LEU A 224 -6.94 1.44 -12.47
N GLU A 225 -8.04 0.97 -13.07
CA GLU A 225 -8.07 0.38 -14.42
C GLU A 225 -8.02 1.47 -15.52
N ASP A 226 -8.34 2.72 -15.19
CA ASP A 226 -8.14 3.85 -16.09
C ASP A 226 -6.65 4.02 -16.41
N GLU A 227 -6.28 4.03 -17.69
CA GLU A 227 -4.90 4.18 -18.22
C GLU A 227 -4.29 5.58 -18.00
N ALA A 228 -4.63 6.26 -16.91
CA ALA A 228 -3.90 7.43 -16.48
C ALA A 228 -2.57 6.95 -15.89
N GLY A 229 -1.48 7.11 -16.67
CA GLY A 229 -0.11 6.75 -16.30
C GLY A 229 0.36 7.29 -14.94
N ILE A 230 1.65 7.09 -14.63
CA ILE A 230 2.18 7.41 -13.30
C ILE A 230 1.99 8.88 -12.97
N GLY A 231 1.35 9.16 -11.83
CA GLY A 231 1.07 10.50 -11.34
C GLY A 231 -0.42 10.81 -11.13
N GLY A 232 -0.73 11.50 -10.03
CA GLY A 232 -2.06 12.04 -9.75
C GLY A 232 -3.13 11.01 -9.38
N LEU A 233 -2.77 9.75 -9.10
CA LEU A 233 -3.72 8.72 -8.69
C LEU A 233 -4.43 9.11 -7.39
N PHE A 234 -3.69 9.62 -6.40
CA PHE A 234 -4.28 10.02 -5.13
C PHE A 234 -5.40 11.06 -5.30
N GLU A 235 -5.19 12.07 -6.15
CA GLU A 235 -6.20 13.10 -6.41
C GLU A 235 -7.39 12.55 -7.22
N ARG A 236 -7.18 11.60 -8.14
CA ARG A 236 -8.29 10.89 -8.80
C ARG A 236 -9.13 10.12 -7.80
N LEU A 237 -8.49 9.37 -6.90
CA LEU A 237 -9.18 8.60 -5.87
C LEU A 237 -9.90 9.51 -4.86
N LYS A 238 -9.36 10.70 -4.54
CA LYS A 238 -10.06 11.70 -3.71
C LYS A 238 -11.39 12.11 -4.35
N ARG A 239 -11.39 12.39 -5.65
CA ARG A 239 -12.64 12.71 -6.38
C ARG A 239 -13.62 11.55 -6.35
N VAL A 240 -13.18 10.32 -6.63
CA VAL A 240 -14.03 9.13 -6.57
C VAL A 240 -14.66 8.95 -5.19
N ARG A 241 -13.89 9.16 -4.12
CA ARG A 241 -14.38 9.14 -2.74
C ARG A 241 -15.45 10.20 -2.53
N ASP A 242 -15.16 11.44 -2.88
CA ASP A 242 -16.08 12.57 -2.65
C ASP A 242 -17.38 12.40 -3.44
N ASP A 243 -17.27 11.99 -4.71
CA ASP A 243 -18.42 11.69 -5.58
C ASP A 243 -19.25 10.53 -5.04
N PHE A 244 -18.61 9.49 -4.48
CA PHE A 244 -19.33 8.36 -3.90
C PHE A 244 -20.28 8.77 -2.76
N PHE A 245 -19.90 9.75 -1.93
CA PHE A 245 -20.70 10.21 -0.79
C PHE A 245 -21.62 11.39 -1.08
N LYS A 246 -21.45 12.08 -2.22
CA LYS A 246 -22.16 13.32 -2.56
C LYS A 246 -23.68 13.24 -2.38
N ASP A 247 -24.30 12.16 -2.86
CA ASP A 247 -25.75 11.97 -2.83
C ASP A 247 -26.21 10.99 -1.74
N LYS A 248 -25.34 10.65 -0.78
CA LYS A 248 -25.67 9.72 0.30
C LYS A 248 -26.20 10.46 1.52
N ASP A 249 -27.21 9.87 2.15
CA ASP A 249 -27.78 10.37 3.39
C ASP A 249 -26.80 10.20 4.57
N LEU A 250 -26.21 11.30 5.02
CA LEU A 250 -25.24 11.34 6.12
C LEU A 250 -25.87 11.19 7.52
N SER A 251 -27.20 11.16 7.63
CA SER A 251 -27.87 10.83 8.90
C SER A 251 -27.84 9.33 9.20
N LYS A 252 -27.58 8.50 8.18
CA LYS A 252 -27.43 7.05 8.35
C LYS A 252 -26.08 6.72 8.95
N ASP A 253 -26.11 6.04 10.08
CA ASP A 253 -24.93 5.61 10.83
C ASP A 253 -23.93 4.84 9.95
N GLU A 254 -24.40 3.88 9.15
CA GLU A 254 -23.52 3.11 8.27
C GLU A 254 -22.80 3.98 7.23
N VAL A 255 -23.41 5.07 6.77
CA VAL A 255 -22.80 6.00 5.80
C VAL A 255 -21.75 6.85 6.51
N LEU A 256 -22.08 7.38 7.68
CA LEU A 256 -21.18 8.22 8.47
C LEU A 256 -19.93 7.47 8.91
N ILE A 257 -20.08 6.22 9.38
CA ILE A 257 -18.96 5.35 9.76
C ILE A 257 -18.01 5.16 8.59
N VAL A 258 -18.52 4.68 7.44
CA VAL A 258 -17.67 4.37 6.28
C VAL A 258 -17.00 5.63 5.73
N ARG A 259 -17.71 6.76 5.73
CA ARG A 259 -17.15 8.06 5.35
C ARG A 259 -15.99 8.44 6.26
N ASN A 260 -16.19 8.45 7.57
CA ASN A 260 -15.15 8.89 8.50
C ASN A 260 -13.89 8.02 8.43
N GLU A 261 -14.07 6.71 8.31
CA GLU A 261 -12.95 5.77 8.13
C GLU A 261 -12.14 6.06 6.87
N VAL A 262 -12.78 6.16 5.70
CA VAL A 262 -12.04 6.40 4.46
C VAL A 262 -11.42 7.81 4.40
N TYR A 263 -12.07 8.83 4.97
CA TYR A 263 -11.45 10.16 5.06
C TYR A 263 -10.23 10.15 5.97
N SER A 264 -10.25 9.38 7.07
CA SER A 264 -9.09 9.19 7.94
C SER A 264 -7.94 8.49 7.21
N ASP A 265 -8.23 7.44 6.44
CA ASP A 265 -7.22 6.75 5.63
C ASP A 265 -6.59 7.70 4.59
N PHE A 266 -7.41 8.50 3.91
CA PHE A 266 -6.89 9.49 2.95
C PHE A 266 -6.09 10.61 3.62
N ALA A 267 -6.47 11.08 4.80
CA ALA A 267 -5.67 12.06 5.55
C ALA A 267 -4.30 11.48 5.91
N ARG A 268 -4.23 10.18 6.25
CA ARG A 268 -2.97 9.47 6.52
C ARG A 268 -2.12 9.37 5.26
N PHE A 269 -2.70 9.00 4.13
CA PHE A 269 -1.99 8.98 2.84
C PHE A 269 -1.49 10.37 2.43
N GLU A 270 -2.31 11.40 2.64
CA GLU A 270 -1.91 12.77 2.35
C GLU A 270 -0.69 13.19 3.16
N HIS A 271 -0.69 12.94 4.47
CA HIS A 271 0.47 13.17 5.33
C HIS A 271 1.71 12.38 4.86
N LEU A 272 1.53 11.10 4.52
CA LEU A 272 2.62 10.23 4.05
C LEU A 272 3.25 10.76 2.75
N PHE A 273 2.43 11.10 1.75
CA PHE A 273 2.93 11.49 0.43
C PHE A 273 3.43 12.93 0.37
N ARG A 274 2.93 13.83 1.23
CA ARG A 274 3.29 15.26 1.22
C ARG A 274 4.39 15.59 2.24
N ASP A 275 4.32 15.02 3.43
CA ASP A 275 5.17 15.45 4.55
C ASP A 275 6.31 14.47 4.84
N VAL A 276 6.10 13.17 4.62
CA VAL A 276 7.10 12.12 4.93
C VAL A 276 7.96 11.81 3.71
N ILE A 277 7.36 11.55 2.55
CA ILE A 277 8.10 11.21 1.32
C ILE A 277 8.51 12.49 0.59
N ARG A 278 9.71 13.00 0.88
CA ARG A 278 10.18 14.29 0.37
C ARG A 278 11.69 14.33 0.11
N PHE A 279 12.15 15.36 -0.59
CA PHE A 279 13.58 15.64 -0.69
C PHE A 279 14.11 16.23 0.64
N VAL A 280 15.04 15.53 1.30
CA VAL A 280 15.77 16.05 2.49
C VAL A 280 16.84 17.07 2.07
N SER A 281 17.47 16.82 0.92
CA SER A 281 18.48 17.69 0.32
C SER A 281 18.20 17.79 -1.17
N GLY A 282 18.21 19.01 -1.71
CA GLY A 282 18.05 19.26 -3.14
C GLY A 282 19.25 18.73 -3.96
N PRO A 283 19.12 18.70 -5.30
CA PRO A 283 20.20 18.26 -6.16
C PRO A 283 21.43 19.15 -6.00
N THR A 284 22.59 18.55 -5.70
CA THR A 284 23.86 19.27 -5.61
C THR A 284 24.64 19.15 -6.92
N THR A 285 25.19 20.26 -7.40
CA THR A 285 26.11 20.27 -8.54
C THR A 285 27.55 20.27 -8.02
N PRO A 286 28.45 19.43 -8.55
CA PRO A 286 29.87 19.61 -8.28
C PRO A 286 30.33 20.96 -8.87
N GLU A 287 31.07 21.75 -8.10
CA GLU A 287 31.60 23.07 -8.52
C GLU A 287 32.45 23.00 -9.81
N LYS A 288 32.96 21.82 -10.17
CA LYS A 288 33.78 21.59 -11.35
C LYS A 288 33.26 20.38 -12.12
N ALA A 289 32.96 20.58 -13.40
CA ALA A 289 32.65 19.49 -14.32
C ALA A 289 33.88 18.58 -14.46
N LYS A 290 33.71 17.26 -14.31
CA LYS A 290 34.79 16.32 -14.62
C LYS A 290 35.05 16.34 -16.13
N PRO A 291 36.30 16.53 -16.60
CA PRO A 291 36.60 16.51 -18.03
C PRO A 291 36.19 15.16 -18.62
N SER A 292 35.59 15.19 -19.81
CA SER A 292 35.11 13.97 -20.46
C SER A 292 36.28 13.03 -20.79
N PRO A 293 36.07 11.70 -20.85
CA PRO A 293 37.13 10.76 -21.23
C PRO A 293 37.77 11.08 -22.58
N LYS A 294 36.98 11.61 -23.53
CA LYS A 294 37.48 12.05 -24.85
C LYS A 294 38.37 13.29 -24.76
N MET A 295 38.01 14.25 -23.89
CA MET A 295 38.84 15.43 -23.63
C MET A 295 40.14 15.04 -22.93
N MET A 296 40.10 14.13 -21.96
CA MET A 296 41.30 13.59 -21.32
C MET A 296 42.19 12.85 -22.32
N ALA A 297 41.61 12.05 -23.21
CA ALA A 297 42.34 11.37 -24.28
C ALA A 297 42.96 12.37 -25.27
N ALA A 298 42.24 13.42 -25.66
CA ALA A 298 42.76 14.48 -26.53
C ALA A 298 43.91 15.26 -25.87
N ILE A 299 43.76 15.62 -24.59
CA ILE A 299 44.83 16.27 -23.81
C ILE A 299 46.05 15.36 -23.70
N ALA A 300 45.85 14.07 -23.37
CA ALA A 300 46.93 13.10 -23.30
C ALA A 300 47.62 12.91 -24.66
N PHE A 301 46.86 12.88 -25.76
CA PHE A 301 47.39 12.77 -27.11
C PHE A 301 48.24 14.00 -27.49
N VAL A 302 47.74 15.22 -27.21
CA VAL A 302 48.48 16.46 -27.47
C VAL A 302 49.75 16.53 -26.63
N LEU A 303 49.67 16.17 -25.34
CA LEU A 303 50.84 16.13 -24.45
C LEU A 303 51.86 15.09 -24.91
N ALA A 304 51.42 13.91 -25.35
CA ALA A 304 52.30 12.88 -25.90
C ALA A 304 52.99 13.36 -27.18
N LEU A 305 52.25 14.01 -28.11
CA LEU A 305 52.82 14.61 -29.32
C LEU A 305 53.90 15.64 -28.99
N PHE A 306 53.63 16.51 -28.01
CA PHE A 306 54.58 17.53 -27.59
C PHE A 306 55.83 16.92 -26.95
N PHE A 307 55.65 15.89 -26.13
CA PHE A 307 56.74 15.13 -25.52
C PHE A 307 57.62 14.44 -26.57
N PHE A 308 57.02 13.77 -27.57
CA PHE A 308 57.77 13.14 -28.65
C PHE A 308 58.49 14.15 -29.55
N ALA A 309 57.89 15.32 -29.81
CA ALA A 309 58.55 16.39 -30.56
C ALA A 309 59.77 16.94 -29.80
N LEU A 310 59.65 17.17 -28.50
CA LEU A 310 60.77 17.59 -27.64
C LEU A 310 61.88 16.53 -27.59
N LEU A 311 61.50 15.25 -27.47
CA LEU A 311 62.44 14.15 -27.44
C LEU A 311 63.20 14.02 -28.76
N ALA A 312 62.53 14.17 -29.90
CA ALA A 312 63.16 14.17 -31.22
C ALA A 312 64.16 15.33 -31.36
N PHE A 313 63.78 16.53 -30.93
CA PHE A 313 64.66 17.71 -30.95
C PHE A 313 65.90 17.52 -30.05
N PHE A 314 65.71 16.91 -28.87
CA PHE A 314 66.80 16.61 -27.93
C PHE A 314 67.76 15.55 -28.48
N LEU A 315 67.22 14.51 -29.11
CA LEU A 315 68.03 13.47 -29.76
C LEU A 315 68.81 14.02 -30.97
N GLU A 316 68.19 14.89 -31.77
CA GLU A 316 68.86 15.56 -32.90
C GLU A 316 69.95 16.54 -32.42
N PHE A 317 69.72 17.22 -31.29
CA PHE A 317 70.73 18.07 -30.66
C PHE A 317 71.94 17.28 -30.17
N ILE A 318 71.73 16.11 -29.54
CA ILE A 318 72.81 15.21 -29.11
C ILE A 318 73.58 14.62 -30.30
N GLN A 319 72.91 14.34 -31.42
CA GLN A 319 73.58 13.79 -32.61
C GLN A 319 74.39 14.82 -33.41
N ARG A 320 74.15 16.13 -33.20
CA ARG A 320 74.84 17.22 -33.90
C ARG A 320 75.90 17.94 -33.05
N GLY A 321 75.98 17.66 -31.75
CA GLY A 321 77.04 18.15 -30.85
C GLY A 321 78.15 17.12 -30.67
#